data_AF-A0A937ZCE6-F1
#
_entry.id   AF-A0A937ZCE6-F1
#
_cell.length_a   1.000
_cell.length_b   1.000
_cell.length_c   1.000
_cell.angle_alpha   90.00
_cell.angle_beta   90.00
_cell.angle_gamma   90.00
#
_symmetry.space_group_name_H-M   'P 1'
#
loop_
_entity.id
_entity.type
_entity.pdbx_description
1 polymer ?
#
loop_
_entity_poly.entity_id
_entity_poly.type
_entity_poly.pdbx_seq_one_letter_code
_entity_poly.pdbx_strand_id
1 'polypeptide(L)' 'AGFLFGFTSGRALPQCARLGALAASEIISHIGARPEVKLSAYGEAEGLL' A
#
# COMPACT_ATOMS: atom_id res chain seq x y z
N ALA A 1 4.45 -4.92 1.08
CA ALA A 1 4.10 -5.25 -0.32
C ALA A 1 3.87 -4.01 -1.20
N GLY A 2 3.36 -2.89 -0.68
CA GLY A 2 2.97 -1.74 -1.52
C GLY A 2 4.08 -1.05 -2.32
N PHE A 3 5.30 -0.92 -1.78
CA PHE A 3 6.42 -0.29 -2.51
C PHE A 3 6.80 -1.05 -3.79
N LEU A 4 7.06 -2.35 -3.66
CA LEU A 4 7.45 -3.20 -4.78
C LEU A 4 6.34 -3.27 -5.84
N PHE A 5 5.07 -3.29 -5.41
CA PHE A 5 3.94 -3.21 -6.32
C PHE A 5 3.94 -1.93 -7.17
N GLY A 6 4.16 -0.77 -6.54
CA GLY A 6 4.28 0.50 -7.26
C GLY A 6 5.48 0.50 -8.20
N PHE A 7 6.61 -0.04 -7.74
CA PHE A 7 7.86 -0.09 -8.50
C PHE A 7 7.75 -0.96 -9.76
N THR A 8 7.16 -2.16 -9.64
CA THR A 8 6.93 -3.06 -10.78
C THR A 8 5.85 -2.54 -11.73
N SER A 9 4.99 -1.63 -11.27
CA SER A 9 3.96 -0.96 -12.07
C SER A 9 4.45 0.32 -12.76
N GLY A 10 5.75 0.64 -12.67
CA GLY A 10 6.35 1.82 -13.31
C GLY A 10 5.98 3.16 -12.66
N ARG A 11 5.49 3.16 -11.41
CA ARG A 11 5.13 4.40 -10.69
C ARG A 11 6.37 5.16 -10.21
N ALA A 12 6.22 6.46 -9.97
CA ALA A 12 7.31 7.29 -9.47
C ALA A 12 7.70 6.89 -8.04
N LEU A 13 8.98 7.02 -7.68
CA LEU A 13 9.50 6.65 -6.35
C LEU A 13 8.68 7.24 -5.16
N PRO A 14 8.21 8.50 -5.20
CA PRO A 14 7.36 9.03 -4.12
C PRO A 14 6.02 8.30 -3.99
N GLN A 15 5.43 7.84 -5.10
CA GLN A 15 4.18 7.07 -5.10
C GLN A 15 4.43 5.66 -4.55
N CYS A 16 5.56 5.04 -4.91
CA CYS A 16 5.96 3.75 -4.35
C CYS A 16 6.13 3.83 -2.83
N ALA A 17 6.76 4.90 -2.33
CA ALA A 17 6.90 5.14 -0.89
C ALA A 17 5.54 5.26 -0.19
N ARG A 18 4.60 6.03 -0.76
CA ARG A 18 3.23 6.14 -0.22
C ARG A 18 2.50 4.80 -0.20
N LEU A 19 2.54 4.04 -1.29
CA LEU A 19 1.93 2.70 -1.34
C LEU A 19 2.53 1.77 -0.29
N GLY A 20 3.84 1.87 -0.06
CA GLY A 20 4.53 1.14 1.01
C GLY A 20 4.04 1.52 2.41
N ALA A 21 3.95 2.82 2.69
CA ALA A 21 3.46 3.34 3.96
C ALA A 21 2.00 2.96 4.22
N LEU A 22 1.14 3.04 3.21
CA LEU A 22 -0.27 2.63 3.28
C LEU A 22 -0.43 1.14 3.58
N ALA A 23 0.36 0.29 2.95
CA ALA A 23 0.34 -1.13 3.25
C ALA A 23 0.84 -1.44 4.67
N ALA A 24 1.79 -0.64 5.19
CA ALA A 24 2.31 -0.80 6.54
C ALA A 24 1.33 -0.28 7.61
N SER A 25 0.66 0.84 7.37
CA SER A 25 -0.31 1.42 8.30
C SER A 25 -1.47 0.47 8.56
N GLU A 26 -1.92 -0.25 7.52
CA GLU A 26 -2.97 -1.24 7.70
C GLU A 26 -2.51 -2.42 8.58
N ILE A 27 -1.34 -3.01 8.29
CA ILE A 27 -0.82 -4.14 9.06
C ILE A 27 -0.61 -3.81 10.55
N ILE A 28 -0.26 -2.56 10.88
CA ILE A 28 -0.04 -2.13 12.27
C ILE A 28 -1.38 -1.88 13.00
N SER A 29 -2.48 -1.69 12.27
CA SER A 29 -3.79 -1.34 12.84
C SER A 29 -4.58 -2.54 13.36
N HIS A 30 -4.15 -3.77 13.08
CA HIS A 30 -4.80 -4.99 13.52
C HIS A 30 -3.77 -6.05 13.94
N ILE A 31 -4.23 -7.11 14.61
CA ILE A 31 -3.36 -8.23 15.00
C ILE A 31 -3.34 -9.26 13.87
N GLY A 32 -2.20 -9.41 13.21
CA GLY A 32 -1.99 -10.42 12.18
C GLY A 32 -0.92 -10.02 11.16
N ALA A 33 -0.28 -11.00 10.54
CA ALA A 33 0.79 -10.74 9.56
C ALA A 33 0.28 -10.42 8.14
N ARG A 34 -1.04 -10.51 7.91
CA ARG A 34 -1.67 -10.30 6.60
C ARG A 34 -2.80 -9.29 6.73
N PRO A 35 -2.96 -8.36 5.76
CA PRO A 35 -4.04 -7.40 5.77
C PRO A 35 -5.40 -8.09 5.87
N GLU A 36 -6.27 -7.58 6.74
CA GLU A 36 -7.64 -8.07 6.85
C GLU A 36 -8.54 -7.51 5.74
N VAL A 37 -8.16 -6.36 5.18
CA VAL A 37 -8.87 -5.66 4.12
C VAL A 37 -8.03 -5.51 2.85
N LYS A 38 -8.73 -5.28 1.73
CA LYS A 38 -8.09 -5.10 0.42
C LYS A 38 -7.29 -3.79 0.39
N LEU A 39 -5.97 -3.91 0.32
CA LEU A 39 -5.06 -2.77 0.16
C LEU A 39 -5.36 -1.92 -1.08
N SER A 40 -5.98 -2.51 -2.12
CA SER A 40 -6.38 -1.76 -3.31
C SER A 40 -7.45 -0.71 -3.02
N ALA A 41 -8.40 -1.00 -2.12
CA ALA A 41 -9.45 -0.07 -1.74
C ALA A 41 -8.87 1.18 -1.04
N TYR A 42 -7.86 0.98 -0.18
CA TYR A 42 -7.14 2.08 0.45
C TYR A 42 -6.30 2.88 -0.55
N GLY A 43 -5.65 2.20 -1.50
CA GLY A 43 -4.90 2.88 -2.55
C GLY A 43 -5.81 3.74 -3.45
N GLU A 44 -7.01 3.28 -3.78
CA GLU A 44 -8.01 4.06 -4.53
C GLU A 44 -8.50 5.27 -3.73
N ALA A 45 -8.82 5.07 -2.44
CA ALA A 45 -9.28 6.15 -1.55
C ALA A 45 -8.25 7.28 -1.39
N GLU A 46 -6.96 6.93 -1.38
CA GLU A 46 -5.84 7.88 -1.28
C GLU A 46 -5.36 8.42 -2.64
N GLY A 47 -6.01 8.04 -3.75
CA GLY A 47 -5.63 8.45 -5.11
C GLY A 47 -4.28 7.90 -5.58
N LEU A 48 -3.85 6.77 -5.01
CA LEU A 48 -2.58 6.09 -5.28
C LEU A 48 -2.71 4.92 -6.25
N LEU A 49 -3.94 4.50 -6.59
CA LEU A 49 -4.24 3.46 -7.56
C LEU A 49 -5.05 4.02 -8.71
#